data_AF-A0A4X2M5I7-F1
#
_entry.id   AF-A0A4X2M5I7-F1
#
_cell.length_a   1.000
_cell.length_b   1.000
_cell.length_c   1.000
_cell.angle_alpha   90.00
_cell.angle_beta   90.00
_cell.angle_gamma   90.00
#
_symmetry.space_group_name_H-M   'P 1'
#
loop_
_entity.id
_entity.type
_entity.pdbx_description
1 polymer ?
#
loop_
_entity_poly.entity_id
_entity_poly.type
_entity_poly.pdbx_seq_one_letter_code
_entity_poly.pdbx_strand_id
1 'polypeptide(L)' 'MSEDIKTNIRNHHTVPFDSRFLHQNQTCNCWQNHLDFHHCEKAMNKRCGITACME' A
#
# COMPACT_ATOMS: atom_id res chain seq x y z
N MET A 1 5.68 12.15 -13.21
CA MET A 1 4.59 11.14 -13.07
C MET A 1 4.90 10.13 -11.97
N SER A 2 5.97 9.32 -12.07
CA SER A 2 6.36 8.40 -10.98
C SER A 2 6.89 9.14 -9.73
N GLU A 3 7.57 10.26 -9.93
CA GLU A 3 8.09 11.10 -8.84
C GLU A 3 6.96 11.79 -8.06
N ASP A 4 5.86 12.15 -8.73
CA ASP A 4 4.69 12.78 -8.10
C ASP A 4 3.99 11.81 -7.14
N ILE A 5 3.90 10.53 -7.51
CA ILE A 5 3.28 9.48 -6.69
C ILE A 5 4.10 9.25 -5.42
N LYS A 6 5.42 9.11 -5.54
CA LYS A 6 6.31 8.91 -4.38
C LYS A 6 6.30 10.11 -3.43
N THR A 7 6.24 11.32 -3.99
CA THR A 7 6.13 12.56 -3.22
C THR A 7 4.77 12.66 -2.52
N ASN A 8 3.70 12.27 -3.21
CA ASN A 8 2.35 12.21 -2.67
C ASN A 8 2.25 11.23 -1.50
N ILE A 9 2.79 10.00 -1.65
CA ILE A 9 2.80 8.98 -0.58
C ILE A 9 3.55 9.50 0.66
N ARG A 10 4.70 10.14 0.49
CA ARG A 10 5.49 10.71 1.61
C ARG A 10 4.80 11.86 2.32
N ASN A 11 3.99 12.65 1.61
CA ASN A 11 3.28 13.79 2.16
C ASN A 11 1.93 13.42 2.79
N HIS A 12 1.38 12.25 2.50
CA HIS A 12 0.11 11.81 3.09
C HIS A 12 0.33 11.26 4.50
N HIS A 13 -0.22 11.98 5.48
CA HIS A 13 -0.18 11.57 6.89
C HIS A 13 -1.11 10.39 7.20
N THR A 14 -2.10 10.12 6.35
CA THR A 14 -3.12 9.09 6.55
C THR A 14 -3.41 8.36 5.24
N VAL A 15 -3.93 7.14 5.36
CA VAL A 15 -4.39 6.34 4.22
C VAL A 15 -5.50 7.09 3.45
N PRO A 16 -5.48 7.09 2.11
CA PRO A 16 -6.51 7.73 1.31
C PRO A 16 -7.83 6.95 1.36
N PHE A 17 -8.89 7.60 0.92
CA PHE A 17 -10.19 6.96 0.78
C PHE A 17 -10.16 5.86 -0.29
N ASP A 18 -10.61 4.66 0.08
CA ASP A 18 -10.76 3.53 -0.83
C ASP A 18 -12.25 3.31 -1.15
N SER A 19 -12.64 3.57 -2.40
CA SER A 19 -14.02 3.43 -2.86
C SER A 19 -14.55 1.99 -2.81
N ARG A 20 -13.68 0.99 -2.64
CA ARG A 20 -14.09 -0.41 -2.43
C ARG A 20 -14.68 -0.63 -1.03
N PHE A 21 -14.29 0.19 -0.06
CA PHE A 21 -14.64 0.04 1.35
C PHE A 21 -15.40 1.27 1.87
N LEU A 22 -16.65 1.44 1.43
CA LEU A 22 -17.51 2.60 1.72
C LEU A 22 -18.21 2.59 3.09
N HIS A 23 -18.06 1.52 3.85
CA HIS A 23 -18.81 1.28 5.08
C HIS A 23 -18.02 1.73 6.31
N GLN A 24 -18.72 2.03 7.41
CA GLN A 24 -18.09 2.49 8.66
C GLN A 24 -17.12 1.45 9.26
N ASN A 25 -17.41 0.17 9.07
CA ASN A 25 -16.49 -0.89 9.49
C ASN A 25 -15.32 -0.96 8.48
N GLN A 26 -14.09 -0.85 8.98
CA GLN A 26 -12.88 -0.86 8.14
C GLN A 26 -12.03 -2.14 8.31
N THR A 27 -12.61 -3.18 8.94
CA THR A 27 -11.89 -4.43 9.22
C THR A 27 -11.40 -5.11 7.94
N CYS A 28 -12.22 -5.17 6.88
CA CYS A 28 -11.84 -5.78 5.61
C CYS A 28 -10.75 -4.97 4.87
N ASN A 29 -10.79 -3.64 4.97
CA ASN A 29 -9.77 -2.77 4.38
C ASN A 29 -8.40 -3.00 5.07
N CYS A 30 -8.39 -3.03 6.41
CA CYS A 30 -7.20 -3.31 7.20
C CYS A 30 -6.59 -4.68 6.87
N TRP A 31 -7.44 -5.72 6.82
CA TRP A 31 -7.00 -7.07 6.46
C TRP A 31 -6.43 -7.17 5.05
N GLN A 32 -7.08 -6.55 4.07
CA GLN A 32 -6.59 -6.56 2.69
C GLN A 32 -5.24 -5.86 2.55
N ASN A 33 -5.05 -4.69 3.17
CA ASN A 33 -3.79 -3.97 3.12
C ASN A 33 -2.65 -4.76 3.79
N HIS A 34 -2.93 -5.48 4.88
CA HIS A 34 -1.95 -6.35 5.53
C HIS A 34 -1.51 -7.51 4.64
N LEU A 35 -2.46 -8.18 3.97
CA LEU A 35 -2.15 -9.25 3.03
C LEU A 35 -1.38 -8.75 1.81
N ASP A 36 -1.80 -7.60 1.25
CA ASP A 36 -1.16 -7.00 0.08
C ASP A 36 0.30 -6.63 0.37
N PHE A 37 0.59 -6.12 1.57
CA PHE A 37 1.96 -5.86 2.02
C PHE A 37 2.83 -7.12 2.01
N HIS A 38 2.39 -8.20 2.67
CA HIS A 38 3.18 -9.43 2.74
C HIS A 38 3.24 -10.19 1.41
N HIS A 39 2.20 -10.09 0.58
CA HIS A 39 2.26 -10.60 -0.79
C HIS A 39 3.28 -9.82 -1.61
N CYS A 40 3.30 -8.49 -1.51
CA CYS A 40 4.32 -7.67 -2.16
C CYS A 40 5.72 -8.05 -1.66
N GLU A 41 5.93 -8.06 -0.35
CA GLU A 41 7.21 -8.42 0.27
C GLU A 41 7.71 -9.78 -0.23
N LYS A 42 6.85 -10.79 -0.26
CA LYS A 42 7.19 -12.13 -0.78
C LYS A 42 7.50 -12.11 -2.28
N ALA A 43 6.75 -11.34 -3.08
CA ALA A 43 6.99 -11.22 -4.52
C ALA A 43 8.29 -10.47 -4.83
N MET A 44 8.61 -9.44 -4.04
CA MET A 44 9.84 -8.66 -4.14
C MET A 44 11.05 -9.45 -3.64
N ASN A 45 10.93 -10.23 -2.57
CA ASN A 45 11.99 -11.14 -2.13
C ASN A 45 12.32 -12.20 -3.19
N LYS A 46 11.33 -12.62 -4.00
CA LYS A 46 11.55 -13.51 -5.15
C LYS A 46 12.18 -12.80 -6.36
N ARG A 47 11.96 -11.50 -6.50
CA ARG A 47 12.54 -10.64 -7.55
C ARG A 47 13.62 -9.75 -6.91
N CYS A 48 14.80 -10.31 -6.60
CA CYS A 48 15.97 -9.62 -6.04
C CYS A 48 15.98 -8.09 -6.28
N GLY A 49 15.36 -7.32 -5.38
CA GLY A 49 14.94 -5.95 -5.65
C GLY A 49 14.18 -5.37 -4.47
N ILE A 50 14.92 -4.99 -3.43
CA ILE A 50 14.39 -4.28 -2.27
C ILE A 50 14.18 -2.82 -2.68
N THR A 51 12.99 -2.45 -3.18
CA THR A 51 12.64 -1.01 -3.32
C THR A 51 11.18 -0.65 -3.59
N ALA A 52 10.22 -1.59 -3.66
CA ALA A 52 8.86 -1.22 -4.13
C ALA A 52 7.80 -1.01 -3.03
N CYS A 53 7.98 -1.56 -1.82
CA CYS A 53 6.97 -1.50 -0.75
C CYS A 53 7.42 -0.74 0.50
N MET A 54 8.61 -0.11 0.45
CA MET A 54 9.14 0.77 1.50
C MET A 54 9.57 2.15 0.97
N GLU A 55 9.25 2.47 -0.29
CA GLU A 55 9.62 3.77 -0.90
C GLU A 55 8.44 4.62 -1.34
#